data_AF-A0A965JSQ9-F1
#
_entry.id   AF-A0A965JSQ9-F1
#
_cell.length_a   1.000
_cell.length_b   1.000
_cell.length_c   1.000
_cell.angle_alpha   90.00
_cell.angle_beta   90.00
_cell.angle_gamma   90.00
#
_symmetry.space_group_name_H-M   'P 1'
#
loop_
_entity.id
_entity.type
_entity.pdbx_description
1 polymer ?
#
loop_
_entity_poly.entity_id
_entity_poly.type
_entity_poly.pdbx_seq_one_letter_code
_entity_poly.pdbx_strand_id
1 'polypeptide(L)'
;MHFLYEESGDLKLATLMSAAGAAPADPMPIETMSGKRAKLKSKDVWLELPQVTQALPELLKGAQDEAQTLDLDFLWECAGEVEFHFLDLAKEYYGDAASDLQKMALAIGIQAAPIYFRRKGRGQFLRAPAEQLKAALLAVERKKQELLLQEQWIAELKEGSCPEALKPQVKTLLFNPDKNSAAYKAVHAAAHGLAGGIPELFIRCQAIDSPLDFHQGRFYKEHFPKGIGFEHYALDCATLTQQAEQVLSDLPIAQVKAFSIDDASTTEIDDAFSVTLQADGNYQVGVHIAAPGLLIQPQDACDQIARQRLSTVYYPGGKITMLPQELVGIFSLDEGRGEALAPRPALSLYVTVDPRGQLLDRPSQTVLELVPIAHNLRLDDLEARVTQESLDGSEDIPYRAELRLLWLSAQALH
;
A
#
# COMPACT_ATOMS: atom_id res chain seq x y z
N MET A 1 15.05 -21.55 -62.21
CA MET A 1 15.50 -20.35 -61.48
C MET A 1 14.45 -20.02 -60.43
N HIS A 2 14.88 -19.88 -59.18
CA HIS A 2 14.04 -19.54 -58.04
C HIS A 2 14.52 -18.23 -57.41
N PHE A 3 13.68 -17.61 -56.58
CA PHE A 3 13.99 -16.34 -55.94
C PHE A 3 13.64 -16.39 -54.45
N LEU A 4 14.53 -15.88 -53.62
CA LEU A 4 14.19 -15.38 -52.29
C LEU A 4 13.69 -13.95 -52.46
N TYR A 5 12.48 -13.67 -52.01
CA TYR A 5 11.88 -12.35 -52.13
C TYR A 5 11.10 -12.00 -50.87
N GLU A 6 10.82 -10.72 -50.70
CA GLU A 6 10.03 -10.24 -49.57
C GLU A 6 8.58 -9.98 -49.97
N GLU A 7 7.65 -10.47 -49.16
CA GLU A 7 6.23 -10.17 -49.26
C GLU A 7 5.65 -9.89 -47.87
N SER A 8 5.08 -8.70 -47.68
CA SER A 8 4.48 -8.27 -46.40
C SER A 8 5.44 -8.30 -45.19
N GLY A 9 6.74 -8.16 -45.42
CA GLY A 9 7.77 -8.20 -44.37
C GLY A 9 8.39 -9.57 -44.14
N ASP A 10 7.87 -10.64 -44.76
CA ASP A 10 8.41 -11.99 -44.64
C ASP A 10 9.23 -12.38 -45.87
N LEU A 11 10.30 -13.15 -45.64
CA LEU A 11 11.08 -13.77 -46.72
C LEU A 11 10.40 -15.05 -47.21
N LYS A 12 10.16 -15.13 -48.52
CA LYS A 12 9.48 -16.25 -49.19
C LYS A 12 10.28 -16.70 -50.41
N LEU A 13 9.96 -17.91 -50.87
CA LEU A 13 10.50 -18.46 -52.11
C LEU A 13 9.47 -18.45 -53.23
N ALA A 14 9.92 -18.25 -54.46
CA ALA A 14 9.10 -18.41 -55.64
C ALA A 14 9.90 -18.97 -56.82
N THR A 15 9.22 -19.56 -57.79
CA THR A 15 9.80 -20.12 -59.01
C THR A 15 9.49 -19.23 -60.20
N LEU A 16 10.49 -18.93 -61.05
CA LEU A 16 10.28 -18.19 -62.28
C LEU A 16 9.43 -18.99 -63.28
N MET A 17 8.37 -18.37 -63.80
CA MET A 17 7.53 -18.93 -64.86
C MET A 17 7.99 -18.41 -66.23
N SER A 18 9.10 -18.94 -66.75
CA SER A 18 9.65 -18.54 -68.06
C SER A 18 9.30 -19.54 -69.17
N ALA A 19 9.08 -19.03 -70.40
CA ALA A 19 9.18 -19.82 -71.62
C ALA A 19 10.65 -19.83 -72.06
N ALA A 20 11.20 -21.03 -72.31
CA ALA A 20 12.62 -21.28 -72.53
C ALA A 20 13.30 -20.27 -73.49
N GLY A 21 14.30 -19.55 -72.99
CA GLY A 21 15.24 -18.75 -73.79
C GLY A 21 15.05 -17.22 -73.79
N ALA A 22 14.05 -16.66 -73.10
CA ALA A 22 13.87 -15.20 -73.00
C ALA A 22 14.48 -14.60 -71.71
N ALA A 23 15.06 -13.41 -71.82
CA ALA A 23 15.50 -12.62 -70.66
C ALA A 23 14.29 -12.32 -69.73
N PRO A 24 14.46 -12.32 -68.39
CA PRO A 24 13.36 -12.09 -67.48
C PRO A 24 12.77 -10.68 -67.70
N ALA A 25 11.46 -10.60 -67.96
CA ALA A 25 10.72 -9.34 -68.02
C ALA A 25 10.55 -8.77 -66.60
N ASP A 26 10.58 -7.44 -66.43
CA ASP A 26 10.26 -6.78 -65.16
C ASP A 26 8.88 -6.11 -65.26
N PRO A 27 7.85 -6.53 -64.50
CA PRO A 27 7.87 -7.57 -63.46
C PRO A 27 7.86 -9.02 -63.98
N MET A 28 8.54 -9.91 -63.27
CA MET A 28 8.72 -11.33 -63.58
C MET A 28 7.49 -12.15 -63.20
N PRO A 29 6.95 -13.00 -64.09
CA PRO A 29 5.91 -13.95 -63.74
C PRO A 29 6.50 -15.06 -62.87
N ILE A 30 5.95 -15.27 -61.68
CA ILE A 30 6.43 -16.26 -60.71
C ILE A 30 5.28 -17.16 -60.22
N GLU A 31 5.64 -18.35 -59.75
CA GLU A 31 4.78 -19.25 -59.01
C GLU A 31 5.24 -19.32 -57.56
N THR A 32 4.35 -18.95 -56.64
CA THR A 32 4.60 -19.00 -55.19
C THR A 32 4.63 -20.44 -54.69
N MET A 33 5.14 -20.67 -53.46
CA MET A 33 5.14 -22.00 -52.84
C MET A 33 3.74 -22.61 -52.65
N SER A 34 2.68 -21.79 -52.66
CA SER A 34 1.29 -22.27 -52.60
C SER A 34 0.68 -22.56 -53.99
N GLY A 35 1.49 -22.55 -55.06
CA GLY A 35 1.03 -22.76 -56.44
C GLY A 35 0.26 -21.57 -57.06
N LYS A 36 0.24 -20.42 -56.38
CA LYS A 36 -0.42 -19.21 -56.91
C LYS A 36 0.53 -18.48 -57.85
N ARG A 37 0.02 -18.06 -59.00
CA ARG A 37 0.74 -17.21 -59.97
C ARG A 37 0.72 -15.76 -59.51
N ALA A 38 1.89 -15.12 -59.52
CA ALA A 38 2.07 -13.73 -59.14
C ALA A 38 3.08 -13.02 -60.07
N LYS A 39 3.24 -11.71 -59.89
CA LYS A 39 4.23 -10.89 -60.60
C LYS A 39 5.20 -10.31 -59.57
N LEU A 40 6.49 -10.59 -59.72
CA LEU A 40 7.56 -10.15 -58.82
C LEU A 40 8.41 -9.09 -59.50
N LYS A 41 8.57 -7.91 -58.88
CA LYS A 41 9.49 -6.89 -59.42
C LYS A 41 10.91 -7.23 -59.04
N SER A 42 11.86 -6.91 -59.90
CA SER A 42 13.29 -7.17 -59.67
C SER A 42 13.78 -6.54 -58.37
N LYS A 43 13.27 -5.34 -58.02
CA LYS A 43 13.58 -4.65 -56.76
C LYS A 43 13.09 -5.36 -55.48
N ASP A 44 12.21 -6.35 -55.59
CA ASP A 44 11.64 -7.10 -54.46
C ASP A 44 12.41 -8.41 -54.18
N VAL A 45 13.33 -8.80 -55.09
CA VAL A 45 14.19 -9.98 -54.98
C VAL A 45 15.38 -9.69 -54.08
N TRP A 46 15.68 -10.61 -53.17
CA TRP A 46 16.85 -10.56 -52.29
C TRP A 46 17.96 -11.48 -52.79
N LEU A 47 17.60 -12.67 -53.29
CA LEU A 47 18.56 -13.64 -53.80
C LEU A 47 17.99 -14.40 -54.99
N GLU A 48 18.78 -14.54 -56.04
CA GLU A 48 18.52 -15.45 -57.14
C GLU A 48 19.14 -16.81 -56.86
N LEU A 49 18.35 -17.87 -57.08
CA LEU A 49 18.70 -19.25 -56.78
C LEU A 49 18.68 -20.05 -58.09
N PRO A 50 19.78 -20.05 -58.86
CA PRO A 50 19.80 -20.61 -60.21
C PRO A 50 19.77 -22.14 -60.23
N GLN A 51 20.29 -22.81 -59.20
CA GLN A 51 20.44 -24.26 -59.12
C GLN A 51 19.90 -24.82 -57.80
N VAL A 52 18.56 -24.89 -57.69
CA VAL A 52 17.90 -25.55 -56.55
C VAL A 52 17.59 -26.98 -56.94
N THR A 53 18.14 -27.94 -56.20
CA THR A 53 17.96 -29.39 -56.42
C THR A 53 16.93 -30.02 -55.48
N GLN A 54 16.58 -29.35 -54.38
CA GLN A 54 15.64 -29.83 -53.36
C GLN A 54 14.29 -29.09 -53.40
N ALA A 55 13.26 -29.60 -52.73
CA ALA A 55 11.96 -28.95 -52.69
C ALA A 55 12.04 -27.59 -51.94
N LEU A 56 11.41 -26.54 -52.48
CA LEU A 56 11.45 -25.20 -51.86
C LEU A 56 11.00 -25.16 -50.38
N PRO A 57 9.97 -25.92 -49.94
CA PRO A 57 9.61 -25.99 -48.51
C PRO A 57 10.73 -26.53 -47.62
N GLU A 58 11.46 -27.54 -48.10
CA GLU A 58 12.58 -28.13 -47.37
C GLU A 58 13.78 -27.17 -47.34
N LEU A 59 14.03 -26.46 -48.45
CA LEU A 59 15.06 -25.41 -48.50
C LEU A 59 14.78 -24.26 -47.55
N LEU A 60 13.54 -23.74 -47.53
CA LEU A 60 13.18 -22.65 -46.63
C LEU A 60 13.29 -23.09 -45.17
N LYS A 61 12.80 -24.28 -44.84
CA LYS A 61 12.91 -24.84 -43.49
C LYS A 61 14.37 -25.03 -43.09
N GLY A 62 15.19 -25.63 -43.95
CA GLY A 62 16.62 -25.81 -43.68
C GLY A 62 17.36 -24.48 -43.47
N ALA A 63 17.00 -23.43 -44.22
CA ALA A 63 17.55 -22.10 -44.00
C ALA A 63 17.06 -21.45 -42.69
N GLN A 64 15.82 -21.70 -42.27
CA GLN A 64 15.29 -21.25 -40.97
C GLN A 64 15.97 -21.95 -39.80
N ASP A 65 16.22 -23.27 -39.92
CA ASP A 65 16.91 -24.06 -38.91
C ASP A 65 18.38 -23.61 -38.78
N GLU A 66 19.08 -23.41 -39.91
CA GLU A 66 20.44 -22.85 -39.93
C GLU A 66 20.48 -21.41 -39.42
N ALA A 67 19.44 -20.59 -39.65
CA ALA A 67 19.41 -19.23 -39.12
C ALA A 67 19.42 -19.17 -37.58
N GLN A 68 18.92 -20.22 -36.90
CA GLN A 68 18.91 -20.31 -35.44
C GLN A 68 20.28 -20.69 -34.85
N THR A 69 21.20 -21.22 -35.67
CA THR A 69 22.55 -21.61 -35.23
C THR A 69 23.57 -20.49 -35.41
N LEU A 70 23.18 -19.38 -36.03
CA LEU A 70 24.04 -18.22 -36.28
C LEU A 70 24.49 -17.55 -34.97
N ASP A 71 25.79 -17.30 -34.86
CA ASP A 71 26.35 -16.44 -33.83
C ASP A 71 26.18 -14.97 -34.24
N LEU A 72 25.17 -14.31 -33.65
CA LEU A 72 24.85 -12.91 -33.95
C LEU A 72 25.93 -11.94 -33.48
N ASP A 73 26.65 -12.25 -32.41
CA ASP A 73 27.74 -11.40 -31.90
C ASP A 73 28.91 -11.45 -32.90
N PHE A 74 29.30 -12.65 -33.34
CA PHE A 74 30.36 -12.80 -34.36
C PHE A 74 29.94 -12.23 -35.72
N LEU A 75 28.69 -12.44 -36.16
CA LEU A 75 28.16 -11.82 -37.39
C LEU A 75 28.25 -10.29 -37.34
N TRP A 76 27.99 -9.70 -36.17
CA TRP A 76 28.05 -8.25 -36.01
C TRP A 76 29.50 -7.73 -36.05
N GLU A 77 30.46 -8.51 -35.55
CA GLU A 77 31.89 -8.22 -35.68
C GLU A 77 32.37 -8.30 -37.14
N CYS A 78 31.89 -9.28 -37.91
CA CYS A 78 32.17 -9.40 -39.35
C CYS A 78 31.54 -8.28 -40.18
N ALA A 79 30.46 -7.66 -39.70
CA ALA A 79 29.76 -6.62 -40.44
C ALA A 79 30.54 -5.28 -40.43
N GLY A 80 30.57 -4.62 -41.58
CA GLY A 80 31.14 -3.28 -41.72
C GLY A 80 30.33 -2.17 -41.03
N GLU A 81 30.95 -1.01 -40.83
CA GLU A 81 30.31 0.16 -40.19
C GLU A 81 29.38 0.96 -41.10
N VAL A 82 29.49 0.73 -42.41
CA VAL A 82 28.64 1.35 -43.44
C VAL A 82 27.50 0.41 -43.83
N GLU A 83 26.55 0.92 -44.61
CA GLU A 83 25.49 0.09 -45.19
C GLU A 83 26.10 -0.99 -46.09
N PHE A 84 25.65 -2.24 -45.91
CA PHE A 84 26.15 -3.40 -46.62
C PHE A 84 25.01 -4.29 -47.12
N HIS A 85 25.27 -5.01 -48.21
CA HIS A 85 24.35 -6.04 -48.68
C HIS A 85 24.60 -7.33 -47.91
N PHE A 86 23.55 -8.06 -47.52
CA PHE A 86 23.68 -9.29 -46.73
C PHE A 86 24.56 -10.36 -47.38
N LEU A 87 24.66 -10.36 -48.71
CA LEU A 87 25.55 -11.28 -49.43
C LEU A 87 27.04 -10.99 -49.20
N ASP A 88 27.40 -9.73 -48.95
CA ASP A 88 28.78 -9.36 -48.62
C ASP A 88 29.11 -9.89 -47.22
N LEU A 89 28.19 -9.73 -46.26
CA LEU A 89 28.33 -10.32 -44.93
C LEU A 89 28.34 -11.86 -44.97
N ALA A 90 27.58 -12.48 -45.87
CA ALA A 90 27.61 -13.94 -46.04
C ALA A 90 28.98 -14.45 -46.52
N LYS A 91 29.69 -13.69 -47.34
CA LYS A 91 31.06 -14.02 -47.72
C LYS A 91 32.03 -13.87 -46.56
N GLU A 92 31.89 -12.83 -45.74
CA GLU A 92 32.76 -12.65 -44.56
C GLU A 92 32.54 -13.75 -43.50
N TYR A 93 31.29 -14.19 -43.29
CA TYR A 93 30.96 -15.20 -42.28
C TYR A 93 31.20 -16.64 -42.73
N TYR A 94 30.80 -17.00 -43.96
CA TYR A 94 30.90 -18.37 -44.48
C TYR A 94 32.03 -18.59 -45.51
N GLY A 95 32.69 -17.53 -45.95
CA GLY A 95 33.68 -17.55 -47.03
C GLY A 95 33.08 -17.44 -48.44
N ASP A 96 33.94 -17.36 -49.45
CA ASP A 96 33.56 -17.22 -50.87
C ASP A 96 32.69 -18.37 -51.41
N ALA A 97 32.72 -19.53 -50.75
CA ALA A 97 31.97 -20.73 -51.13
C ALA A 97 30.61 -20.85 -50.41
N ALA A 98 30.08 -19.77 -49.83
CA ALA A 98 28.79 -19.78 -49.14
C ALA A 98 27.67 -20.39 -50.01
N SER A 99 27.03 -21.43 -49.50
CA SER A 99 25.91 -22.09 -50.17
C SER A 99 24.68 -21.20 -50.20
N ASP A 100 23.75 -21.48 -51.11
CA ASP A 100 22.51 -20.73 -51.21
C ASP A 100 21.63 -20.88 -49.96
N LEU A 101 21.68 -22.04 -49.29
CA LEU A 101 21.04 -22.26 -47.99
C LEU A 101 21.62 -21.33 -46.92
N GLN A 102 22.95 -21.22 -46.83
CA GLN A 102 23.63 -20.34 -45.87
C GLN A 102 23.34 -18.85 -46.13
N LYS A 103 23.32 -18.42 -47.40
CA LYS A 103 22.93 -17.05 -47.76
C LYS A 103 21.48 -16.75 -47.33
N MET A 104 20.57 -17.71 -47.54
CA MET A 104 19.18 -17.58 -47.08
C MET A 104 19.09 -17.55 -45.55
N ALA A 105 19.83 -18.43 -44.86
CA ALA A 105 19.87 -18.47 -43.40
C ALA A 105 20.35 -17.15 -42.81
N LEU A 106 21.41 -16.58 -43.39
CA LEU A 106 21.93 -15.28 -42.98
C LEU A 106 20.92 -14.16 -43.21
N ALA A 107 20.25 -14.13 -44.37
CA ALA A 107 19.18 -13.17 -44.64
C ALA A 107 18.04 -13.25 -43.60
N ILE A 108 17.63 -14.47 -43.23
CA ILE A 108 16.60 -14.73 -42.21
C ILE A 108 17.10 -14.26 -40.82
N GLY A 109 18.31 -14.67 -40.43
CA GLY A 109 18.89 -14.39 -39.12
C GLY A 109 19.10 -12.90 -38.86
N ILE A 110 19.73 -12.17 -39.79
CA ILE A 110 19.95 -10.72 -39.61
C ILE A 110 18.64 -9.93 -39.65
N GLN A 111 17.64 -10.38 -40.42
CA GLN A 111 16.31 -9.76 -40.43
C GLN A 111 15.57 -9.97 -39.11
N ALA A 112 15.77 -11.12 -38.46
CA ALA A 112 15.21 -11.44 -37.14
C ALA A 112 15.97 -10.79 -35.96
N ALA A 113 17.10 -10.12 -36.21
CA ALA A 113 17.97 -9.54 -35.19
C ALA A 113 18.10 -7.99 -35.28
N PRO A 114 17.00 -7.22 -35.13
CA PRO A 114 17.01 -5.77 -35.31
C PRO A 114 17.85 -4.99 -34.28
N ILE A 115 18.19 -5.62 -33.15
CA ILE A 115 19.12 -5.08 -32.14
C ILE A 115 20.55 -5.02 -32.71
N TYR A 116 20.92 -6.02 -33.51
CA TYR A 116 22.23 -6.15 -34.14
C TYR A 116 22.28 -5.44 -35.48
N PHE A 117 21.24 -5.58 -36.30
CA PHE A 117 21.23 -5.11 -37.69
C PHE A 117 20.00 -4.26 -38.00
N ARG A 118 20.24 -3.00 -38.35
CA ARG A 118 19.20 -2.07 -38.80
C ARG A 118 18.96 -2.25 -40.27
N ARG A 119 17.73 -2.57 -40.62
CA ARG A 119 17.31 -2.66 -42.01
C ARG A 119 17.28 -1.28 -42.68
N LYS A 120 17.94 -1.14 -43.84
CA LYS A 120 17.99 0.09 -44.66
C LYS A 120 17.27 -0.05 -45.99
N GLY A 121 17.17 -1.28 -46.48
CA GLY A 121 16.44 -1.62 -47.69
C GLY A 121 16.18 -3.11 -47.77
N ARG A 122 16.04 -3.62 -48.98
CA ARG A 122 15.93 -5.06 -49.25
C ARG A 122 17.30 -5.64 -49.45
N GLY A 123 17.64 -6.62 -48.64
CA GLY A 123 19.01 -7.14 -48.57
C GLY A 123 20.05 -6.14 -48.04
N GLN A 124 19.66 -4.91 -47.69
CA GLN A 124 20.56 -3.85 -47.24
C GLN A 124 20.39 -3.59 -45.75
N PHE A 125 21.50 -3.67 -45.02
CA PHE A 125 21.56 -3.57 -43.57
C PHE A 125 22.69 -2.65 -43.12
N LEU A 126 22.55 -2.15 -41.90
CA LEU A 126 23.56 -1.38 -41.21
C LEU A 126 23.74 -1.97 -39.82
N ARG A 127 24.96 -2.32 -39.42
CA ARG A 127 25.20 -2.83 -38.08
C ARG A 127 24.87 -1.76 -37.03
N ALA A 128 24.38 -2.18 -35.87
CA ALA A 128 24.17 -1.29 -34.75
C ALA A 128 25.52 -0.76 -34.23
N PRO A 129 25.65 0.52 -33.85
CA PRO A 129 26.86 1.02 -33.18
C PRO A 129 27.12 0.25 -31.88
N ALA A 130 28.40 0.00 -31.56
CA ALA A 130 28.81 -0.85 -30.43
C ALA A 130 28.17 -0.44 -29.09
N GLU A 131 28.15 0.86 -28.79
CA GLU A 131 27.54 1.39 -27.56
C GLU A 131 26.03 1.15 -27.50
N GLN A 132 25.34 1.30 -28.64
CA GLN A 132 23.89 1.11 -28.73
C GLN A 132 23.52 -0.38 -28.66
N LEU A 133 24.33 -1.25 -29.29
CA LEU A 133 24.17 -2.69 -29.19
C LEU A 133 24.35 -3.15 -27.74
N LYS A 134 25.46 -2.76 -27.09
CA LYS A 134 25.75 -3.11 -25.70
C LYS A 134 24.64 -2.65 -24.75
N ALA A 135 24.16 -1.41 -24.90
CA ALA A 135 23.06 -0.88 -24.09
C ALA A 135 21.75 -1.66 -24.31
N ALA A 136 21.43 -2.02 -25.56
CA ALA A 136 20.24 -2.78 -25.89
C ALA A 136 20.30 -4.21 -25.33
N LEU A 137 21.43 -4.90 -25.46
CA LEU A 137 21.62 -6.26 -24.92
C LEU A 137 21.54 -6.26 -23.39
N LEU A 138 22.16 -5.29 -22.71
CA LEU A 138 22.03 -5.14 -21.26
C LEU A 138 20.58 -4.88 -20.82
N ALA A 139 19.82 -4.09 -21.58
CA ALA A 139 18.41 -3.84 -21.28
C ALA A 139 17.55 -5.11 -21.46
N VAL A 140 17.82 -5.91 -22.49
CA VAL A 140 17.15 -7.20 -22.71
C VAL A 140 17.45 -8.18 -21.59
N GLU A 141 18.72 -8.32 -21.21
CA GLU A 141 19.14 -9.22 -20.14
C GLU A 141 18.56 -8.79 -18.78
N ARG A 142 18.60 -7.48 -18.47
CA ARG A 142 17.96 -6.94 -17.26
C ARG A 142 16.45 -7.24 -17.24
N LYS A 143 15.75 -7.02 -18.36
CA LYS A 143 14.31 -7.31 -18.46
C LYS A 143 14.02 -8.80 -18.27
N LYS A 144 14.88 -9.67 -18.80
CA LYS A 144 14.78 -11.13 -18.61
C LYS A 144 14.96 -11.51 -17.15
N GLN A 145 15.96 -10.95 -16.46
CA GLN A 145 16.20 -11.17 -15.03
C GLN A 145 15.04 -10.66 -14.17
N GLU A 146 14.51 -9.48 -14.46
CA GLU A 146 13.33 -8.93 -13.77
C GLU A 146 12.11 -9.85 -13.92
N LEU A 147 11.92 -10.45 -15.10
CA LEU A 147 10.81 -11.35 -15.38
C LEU A 147 10.95 -12.70 -14.66
N LEU A 148 12.16 -13.27 -14.64
CA LEU A 148 12.46 -14.48 -13.86
C LEU A 148 12.26 -14.26 -12.36
N LEU A 149 12.73 -13.12 -11.83
CA LEU A 149 12.53 -12.76 -10.43
C LEU A 149 11.05 -12.56 -10.10
N GLN A 150 10.30 -11.93 -11.01
CA GLN A 150 8.85 -11.79 -10.87
C GLN A 150 8.15 -13.16 -10.84
N GLU A 151 8.51 -14.09 -11.73
CA GLU A 151 7.98 -15.46 -11.75
C GLU A 151 8.30 -16.22 -10.45
N GLN A 152 9.53 -16.09 -9.95
CA GLN A 152 9.93 -16.66 -8.67
C GLN A 152 9.07 -16.13 -7.53
N TRP A 153 8.89 -14.81 -7.42
CA TRP A 153 8.03 -14.22 -6.39
C TRP A 153 6.57 -14.68 -6.52
N ILE A 154 6.05 -14.81 -7.74
CA ILE A 154 4.70 -15.32 -7.96
C ILE A 154 4.56 -16.75 -7.43
N ALA A 155 5.57 -17.61 -7.67
CA ALA A 155 5.55 -18.99 -7.20
C ALA A 155 5.56 -19.06 -5.67
N GLU A 156 6.50 -18.38 -5.01
CA GLU A 156 6.59 -18.33 -3.54
C GLU A 156 5.30 -17.80 -2.89
N LEU A 157 4.73 -16.72 -3.44
CA LEU A 157 3.46 -16.15 -2.94
C LEU A 157 2.29 -17.12 -3.10
N LYS A 158 2.23 -17.87 -4.20
CA LYS A 158 1.18 -18.89 -4.41
C LYS A 158 1.34 -20.10 -3.49
N GLU A 159 2.56 -20.40 -3.06
CA GLU A 159 2.86 -21.42 -2.05
C GLU A 159 2.54 -20.95 -0.61
N GLY A 160 2.16 -19.68 -0.44
CA GLY A 160 1.83 -19.12 0.87
C GLY A 160 3.05 -18.59 1.64
N SER A 161 4.13 -18.24 0.95
CA SER A 161 5.31 -17.63 1.54
C SER A 161 5.55 -16.23 0.96
N CYS A 162 5.82 -15.24 1.82
CA CYS A 162 6.19 -13.90 1.35
C CYS A 162 7.70 -13.82 1.10
N PRO A 163 8.15 -13.51 -0.14
CA PRO A 163 9.57 -13.35 -0.44
C PRO A 163 10.23 -12.28 0.43
N GLU A 164 11.45 -12.54 0.91
CA GLU A 164 12.20 -11.63 1.81
C GLU A 164 12.32 -10.20 1.25
N ALA A 165 12.51 -10.08 -0.07
CA ALA A 165 12.61 -8.77 -0.74
C ALA A 165 11.29 -7.97 -0.70
N LEU A 166 10.14 -8.63 -0.55
CA LEU A 166 8.82 -8.00 -0.53
C LEU A 166 8.34 -7.65 0.88
N LYS A 167 8.81 -8.35 1.92
CA LYS A 167 8.45 -8.10 3.33
C LYS A 167 8.50 -6.62 3.75
N PRO A 168 9.59 -5.86 3.52
CA PRO A 168 9.64 -4.44 3.89
C PRO A 168 8.70 -3.55 3.05
N GLN A 169 8.23 -4.05 1.90
CA GLN A 169 7.38 -3.32 0.96
C GLN A 169 5.89 -3.63 1.12
N VAL A 170 5.49 -4.58 1.99
CA VAL A 170 4.10 -5.04 2.14
C VAL A 170 3.13 -3.87 2.36
N LYS A 171 3.43 -2.98 3.31
CA LYS A 171 2.59 -1.79 3.59
C LYS A 171 2.52 -0.86 2.37
N THR A 172 3.62 -0.64 1.67
CA THR A 172 3.65 0.17 0.44
C THR A 172 2.82 -0.48 -0.67
N LEU A 173 2.93 -1.79 -0.86
CA LEU A 173 2.18 -2.53 -1.88
C LEU A 173 0.68 -2.58 -1.59
N LEU A 174 0.27 -2.60 -0.31
CA LEU A 174 -1.13 -2.54 0.09
C LEU A 174 -1.73 -1.14 -0.03
N PHE A 175 -0.99 -0.14 0.44
CA PHE A 175 -1.57 1.17 0.70
C PHE A 175 -1.11 2.23 -0.31
N ASN A 176 0.10 2.18 -0.83
CA ASN A 176 0.65 3.15 -1.81
C ASN A 176 1.41 2.47 -2.96
N PRO A 177 0.76 1.58 -3.75
CA PRO A 177 1.46 0.77 -4.72
C PRO A 177 1.91 1.57 -5.95
N ASP A 178 3.17 1.37 -6.35
CA ASP A 178 3.60 1.65 -7.73
C ASP A 178 3.19 0.51 -8.64
N LYS A 179 2.14 0.74 -9.45
CA LYS A 179 1.58 -0.25 -10.38
C LYS A 179 2.55 -0.69 -11.48
N ASN A 180 3.61 0.08 -11.72
CA ASN A 180 4.62 -0.24 -12.73
C ASN A 180 5.75 -1.11 -12.20
N SER A 181 5.93 -1.17 -10.88
CA SER A 181 6.98 -1.96 -10.22
C SER A 181 6.83 -3.46 -10.48
N ALA A 182 7.96 -4.17 -10.55
CA ALA A 182 7.98 -5.63 -10.65
C ALA A 182 7.32 -6.30 -9.44
N ALA A 183 7.53 -5.73 -8.24
CA ALA A 183 6.92 -6.20 -7.00
C ALA A 183 5.38 -6.17 -7.04
N TYR A 184 4.79 -5.04 -7.45
CA TYR A 184 3.34 -4.95 -7.56
C TYR A 184 2.79 -5.91 -8.62
N LYS A 185 3.45 -6.01 -9.79
CA LYS A 185 3.03 -6.93 -10.85
C LYS A 185 3.07 -8.40 -10.39
N ALA A 186 4.10 -8.79 -9.63
CA ALA A 186 4.19 -10.12 -9.03
C ALA A 186 3.01 -10.39 -8.08
N VAL A 187 2.80 -9.49 -7.11
CA VAL A 187 1.76 -9.63 -6.07
C VAL A 187 0.36 -9.61 -6.68
N HIS A 188 0.11 -8.69 -7.63
CA HIS A 188 -1.16 -8.61 -8.34
C HIS A 188 -1.44 -9.88 -9.16
N ALA A 189 -0.43 -10.43 -9.84
CA ALA A 189 -0.56 -11.68 -10.58
C ALA A 189 -0.77 -12.89 -9.65
N ALA A 190 -0.11 -12.94 -8.50
CA ALA A 190 -0.28 -13.99 -7.51
C ALA A 190 -1.66 -13.93 -6.82
N ALA A 191 -2.21 -12.73 -6.62
CA ALA A 191 -3.52 -12.51 -6.03
C ALA A 191 -4.69 -12.78 -6.99
N HIS A 192 -4.41 -13.00 -8.29
CA HIS A 192 -5.45 -13.22 -9.28
C HIS A 192 -6.29 -14.47 -8.96
N GLY A 193 -7.60 -14.30 -8.85
CA GLY A 193 -8.54 -15.38 -8.50
C GLY A 193 -8.87 -15.48 -7.00
N LEU A 194 -8.20 -14.70 -6.15
CA LEU A 194 -8.58 -14.54 -4.74
C LEU A 194 -9.70 -13.50 -4.62
N ALA A 195 -10.74 -13.80 -3.84
CA ALA A 195 -11.89 -12.91 -3.67
C ALA A 195 -11.49 -11.58 -2.99
N GLY A 196 -10.58 -11.65 -2.02
CA GLY A 196 -10.02 -10.51 -1.32
C GLY A 196 -8.73 -9.95 -1.92
N GLY A 197 -8.31 -10.42 -3.10
CA GLY A 197 -7.17 -9.88 -3.85
C GLY A 197 -5.85 -9.87 -3.06
N ILE A 198 -5.08 -8.78 -3.19
CA ILE A 198 -3.76 -8.62 -2.56
C ILE A 198 -3.81 -8.73 -1.02
N PRO A 199 -4.77 -8.10 -0.31
CA PRO A 199 -4.92 -8.28 1.14
C PRO A 199 -5.06 -9.75 1.55
N GLU A 200 -5.93 -10.50 0.86
CA GLU A 200 -6.11 -11.93 1.14
C GLU A 200 -4.84 -12.73 0.88
N LEU A 201 -4.13 -12.44 -0.22
CA LEU A 201 -2.84 -13.06 -0.52
C LEU A 201 -1.83 -12.85 0.63
N PHE A 202 -1.69 -11.61 1.11
CA PHE A 202 -0.73 -11.30 2.16
C PHE A 202 -1.09 -11.88 3.53
N ILE A 203 -2.37 -12.06 3.84
CA ILE A 203 -2.79 -12.82 5.03
C ILE A 203 -2.38 -14.29 4.88
N ARG A 204 -2.65 -14.91 3.73
CA ARG A 204 -2.25 -16.30 3.44
C ARG A 204 -0.74 -16.50 3.53
N CYS A 205 0.04 -15.49 3.14
CA CYS A 205 1.50 -15.49 3.20
C CYS A 205 2.08 -15.08 4.56
N GLN A 206 1.24 -14.81 5.57
CA GLN A 206 1.66 -14.27 6.88
C GLN A 206 2.49 -12.98 6.76
N ALA A 207 2.23 -12.19 5.72
CA ALA A 207 2.87 -10.89 5.50
C ALA A 207 2.15 -9.75 6.25
N ILE A 208 0.88 -9.97 6.61
CA ILE A 208 0.11 -9.19 7.57
C ILE A 208 -0.62 -10.18 8.49
N ASP A 209 -0.84 -9.81 9.76
CA ASP A 209 -1.29 -10.77 10.78
C ASP A 209 -2.79 -11.06 10.64
N SER A 210 -3.58 -10.07 10.22
CA SER A 210 -5.03 -10.21 10.17
C SER A 210 -5.75 -9.28 9.17
N PRO A 211 -7.03 -9.56 8.84
CA PRO A 211 -7.90 -8.58 8.18
C PRO A 211 -8.00 -7.26 8.95
N LEU A 212 -7.93 -7.29 10.28
CA LEU A 212 -7.97 -6.10 11.12
C LEU A 212 -6.79 -5.16 10.78
N ASP A 213 -5.57 -5.68 10.63
CA ASP A 213 -4.40 -4.87 10.28
C ASP A 213 -4.54 -4.20 8.91
N PHE A 214 -5.15 -4.90 7.95
CA PHE A 214 -5.42 -4.32 6.64
C PHE A 214 -6.42 -3.16 6.72
N HIS A 215 -7.53 -3.36 7.44
CA HIS A 215 -8.55 -2.33 7.60
C HIS A 215 -8.04 -1.15 8.42
N GLN A 216 -7.29 -1.40 9.50
CA GLN A 216 -6.61 -0.36 10.28
C GLN A 216 -5.59 0.40 9.42
N GLY A 217 -4.75 -0.30 8.65
CA GLY A 217 -3.79 0.33 7.76
C GLY A 217 -4.44 1.21 6.70
N ARG A 218 -5.60 0.81 6.15
CA ARG A 218 -6.41 1.66 5.25
C ARG A 218 -6.92 2.90 5.97
N PHE A 219 -7.49 2.73 7.16
CA PHE A 219 -7.98 3.84 7.98
C PHE A 219 -6.86 4.82 8.32
N TYR A 220 -5.68 4.33 8.72
CA TYR A 220 -4.52 5.17 9.01
C TYR A 220 -4.03 5.90 7.77
N LYS A 221 -3.97 5.23 6.61
CA LYS A 221 -3.58 5.90 5.36
C LYS A 221 -4.50 7.09 5.04
N GLU A 222 -5.80 6.91 5.24
CA GLU A 222 -6.81 7.91 4.89
C GLU A 222 -6.90 9.05 5.91
N HIS A 223 -6.94 8.73 7.20
CA HIS A 223 -7.22 9.71 8.26
C HIS A 223 -5.99 10.11 9.07
N PHE A 224 -4.93 9.30 9.07
CA PHE A 224 -3.68 9.51 9.82
C PHE A 224 -2.43 9.32 8.94
N PRO A 225 -2.30 10.03 7.81
CA PRO A 225 -1.26 9.78 6.80
C PRO A 225 0.18 9.98 7.31
N LYS A 226 0.36 10.70 8.43
CA LYS A 226 1.65 10.90 9.11
C LYS A 226 1.88 9.93 10.28
N GLY A 227 0.91 9.06 10.56
CA GLY A 227 0.87 8.19 11.74
C GLY A 227 -0.13 8.65 12.80
N ILE A 228 -0.41 7.76 13.75
CA ILE A 228 -1.30 8.00 14.90
C ILE A 228 -0.57 8.61 16.11
N GLY A 229 0.76 8.54 16.11
CA GLY A 229 1.62 9.09 17.15
C GLY A 229 1.60 10.61 17.19
N PHE A 230 2.29 11.18 18.17
CA PHE A 230 2.42 12.64 18.31
C PHE A 230 3.79 13.17 17.87
N GLU A 231 4.74 12.28 17.55
CA GLU A 231 6.14 12.62 17.24
C GLU A 231 6.25 13.49 15.99
N HIS A 232 5.37 13.29 15.00
CA HIS A 232 5.35 14.07 13.76
C HIS A 232 4.78 15.49 13.92
N TYR A 233 4.27 15.84 15.11
CA TYR A 233 3.82 17.20 15.42
C TYR A 233 4.89 18.02 16.16
N ALA A 234 6.05 17.44 16.50
CA ALA A 234 7.10 18.09 17.30
C ALA A 234 6.57 18.70 18.62
N LEU A 235 5.58 18.05 19.24
CA LEU A 235 5.10 18.39 20.58
C LEU A 235 6.19 18.08 21.61
N ASP A 236 6.55 19.08 22.42
CA ASP A 236 7.41 18.89 23.59
C ASP A 236 6.55 18.52 24.80
N CYS A 237 6.23 17.23 24.94
CA CYS A 237 5.43 16.73 26.05
C CYS A 237 6.11 16.96 27.41
N ALA A 238 7.44 17.01 27.49
CA ALA A 238 8.15 17.25 28.75
C ALA A 238 7.91 18.68 29.25
N THR A 239 8.03 19.66 28.35
CA THR A 239 7.71 21.06 28.66
C THR A 239 6.23 21.23 29.02
N LEU A 240 5.32 20.57 28.30
CA LEU A 240 3.88 20.63 28.60
C LEU A 240 3.55 20.07 29.99
N THR A 241 4.17 18.95 30.38
CA THR A 241 4.00 18.38 31.73
C THR A 241 4.49 19.34 32.81
N GLN A 242 5.65 19.98 32.62
CA GLN A 242 6.17 20.97 33.58
C GLN A 242 5.25 22.20 33.69
N GLN A 243 4.72 22.68 32.57
CA GLN A 243 3.75 23.78 32.55
C GLN A 243 2.46 23.40 33.26
N ALA A 244 2.00 22.15 33.09
CA ALA A 244 0.84 21.65 33.81
C ALA A 244 1.05 21.73 35.33
N GLU A 245 2.18 21.23 35.85
CA GLU A 245 2.48 21.30 37.29
C GLU A 245 2.42 22.74 37.83
N GLN A 246 2.89 23.72 37.06
CA GLN A 246 2.85 25.13 37.43
C GLN A 246 1.44 25.71 37.42
N VAL A 247 0.63 25.40 36.39
CA VAL A 247 -0.75 25.89 36.29
C VAL A 247 -1.63 25.28 37.38
N LEU A 248 -1.34 24.04 37.76
CA LEU A 248 -2.14 23.29 38.72
C LEU A 248 -1.77 23.60 40.18
N SER A 249 -0.57 24.13 40.46
CA SER A 249 -0.09 24.33 41.84
C SER A 249 -0.92 25.31 42.68
N ASP A 250 -1.59 26.26 42.02
CA ASP A 250 -2.32 27.35 42.67
C ASP A 250 -3.82 27.04 42.83
N LEU A 251 -4.28 25.88 42.37
CA LEU A 251 -5.70 25.50 42.43
C LEU A 251 -6.08 25.04 43.85
N PRO A 252 -7.27 25.44 44.34
CA PRO A 252 -7.77 24.94 45.62
C PRO A 252 -8.03 23.43 45.54
N ILE A 253 -7.91 22.73 46.68
CA ILE A 253 -8.27 21.31 46.78
C ILE A 253 -9.72 21.19 47.27
N ALA A 254 -10.55 20.51 46.48
CA ALA A 254 -11.94 20.25 46.78
C ALA A 254 -12.08 19.42 48.06
N GLN A 255 -12.98 19.82 48.96
CA GLN A 255 -13.28 19.08 50.20
C GLN A 255 -14.40 18.06 49.96
N VAL A 256 -14.22 17.19 48.96
CA VAL A 256 -15.21 16.19 48.54
C VAL A 256 -14.58 14.81 48.41
N LYS A 257 -15.43 13.79 48.34
CA LYS A 257 -15.05 12.44 47.90
C LYS A 257 -15.74 12.18 46.57
N ALA A 258 -14.98 12.32 45.48
CA ALA A 258 -15.53 12.12 44.15
C ALA A 258 -15.34 10.67 43.69
N PHE A 259 -16.24 10.18 42.85
CA PHE A 259 -16.14 8.90 42.18
C PHE A 259 -16.61 9.01 40.73
N SER A 260 -16.01 8.25 39.83
CA SER A 260 -16.47 8.13 38.44
C SER A 260 -17.20 6.79 38.21
N ILE A 261 -17.94 6.69 37.12
CA ILE A 261 -18.60 5.46 36.67
C ILE A 261 -18.35 5.32 35.18
N ASP A 262 -17.52 4.36 34.77
CA ASP A 262 -17.10 4.21 33.38
C ASP A 262 -17.05 2.74 32.96
N ASP A 263 -16.91 2.47 31.66
CA ASP A 263 -16.59 1.12 31.17
C ASP A 263 -15.21 0.65 31.67
N ALA A 264 -15.01 -0.67 31.78
CA ALA A 264 -13.73 -1.26 32.19
C ALA A 264 -12.54 -0.87 31.28
N SER A 265 -12.81 -0.48 30.03
CA SER A 265 -11.78 -0.09 29.06
C SER A 265 -11.48 1.42 29.03
N THR A 266 -12.20 2.23 29.82
CA THR A 266 -11.99 3.68 29.86
C THR A 266 -10.67 4.02 30.55
N THR A 267 -9.86 4.84 29.88
CA THR A 267 -8.58 5.35 30.41
C THR A 267 -8.46 6.88 30.30
N GLU A 268 -9.47 7.54 29.77
CA GLU A 268 -9.61 8.99 29.65
C GLU A 268 -10.91 9.31 30.38
N ILE A 269 -10.84 9.41 31.72
CA ILE A 269 -12.01 9.63 32.56
C ILE A 269 -12.28 11.13 32.58
N ASP A 270 -13.33 11.55 31.88
CA ASP A 270 -13.66 12.96 31.69
C ASP A 270 -14.53 13.52 32.81
N ASP A 271 -15.28 12.67 33.53
CA ASP A 271 -16.24 13.12 34.54
C ASP A 271 -16.28 12.26 35.81
N ALA A 272 -16.62 12.92 36.92
CA ALA A 272 -16.83 12.30 38.22
C ALA A 272 -17.92 13.04 39.00
N PHE A 273 -18.55 12.35 39.94
CA PHE A 273 -19.56 12.90 40.85
C PHE A 273 -19.08 12.93 42.28
N SER A 274 -19.56 13.91 43.05
CA SER A 274 -19.53 13.86 44.52
C SER A 274 -20.91 14.18 45.09
N VAL A 275 -21.24 13.58 46.23
CA VAL A 275 -22.50 13.82 46.94
C VAL A 275 -22.19 14.04 48.41
N THR A 276 -22.56 15.21 48.94
CA THR A 276 -22.28 15.58 50.33
C THR A 276 -23.56 16.03 51.03
N LEU A 277 -23.90 15.40 52.15
CA LEU A 277 -25.01 15.84 53.01
C LEU A 277 -24.65 17.18 53.67
N GLN A 278 -25.53 18.16 53.53
CA GLN A 278 -25.39 19.49 54.14
C GLN A 278 -26.07 19.55 55.52
N ALA A 279 -25.73 20.57 56.30
CA ALA A 279 -26.27 20.77 57.65
C ALA A 279 -27.78 21.01 57.68
N ASP A 280 -28.38 21.47 56.59
CA ASP A 280 -29.82 21.71 56.45
C ASP A 280 -30.61 20.46 56.01
N GLY A 281 -29.93 19.32 55.86
CA GLY A 281 -30.53 18.05 55.45
C GLY A 281 -30.68 17.87 53.94
N ASN A 282 -30.27 18.86 53.13
CA ASN A 282 -30.18 18.72 51.67
C ASN A 282 -28.81 18.16 51.26
N TYR A 283 -28.64 17.86 49.99
CA TYR A 283 -27.40 17.32 49.45
C TYR A 283 -26.78 18.30 48.46
N GLN A 284 -25.47 18.50 48.57
CA GLN A 284 -24.68 19.11 47.51
C GLN A 284 -24.20 18.02 46.56
N VAL A 285 -24.55 18.14 45.28
CA VAL A 285 -24.04 17.29 44.20
C VAL A 285 -22.99 18.07 43.44
N GLY A 286 -21.78 17.54 43.36
CA GLY A 286 -20.70 18.03 42.51
C GLY A 286 -20.62 17.21 41.22
N VAL A 287 -20.55 17.90 40.08
CA VAL A 287 -20.21 17.34 38.78
C VAL A 287 -18.83 17.88 38.41
N HIS A 288 -17.84 17.00 38.32
CA HIS A 288 -16.44 17.36 38.13
C HIS A 288 -16.00 16.93 36.73
N ILE A 289 -15.64 17.89 35.88
CA ILE A 289 -15.21 17.60 34.50
C ILE A 289 -13.71 17.84 34.39
N ALA A 290 -12.95 16.88 33.85
CA ALA A 290 -11.54 17.00 33.56
C ALA A 290 -11.23 18.32 32.84
N ALA A 291 -10.16 19.01 33.24
CA ALA A 291 -9.90 20.38 32.80
C ALA A 291 -8.63 20.56 31.95
N PRO A 292 -8.44 19.84 30.83
CA PRO A 292 -7.25 20.01 29.97
C PRO A 292 -7.12 21.41 29.38
N GLY A 293 -8.23 22.16 29.28
CA GLY A 293 -8.24 23.57 28.86
C GLY A 293 -7.55 24.55 29.81
N LEU A 294 -7.14 24.11 31.01
CA LEU A 294 -6.25 24.90 31.88
C LEU A 294 -4.86 25.06 31.27
N LEU A 295 -4.36 24.02 30.60
CA LEU A 295 -3.05 24.01 29.95
C LEU A 295 -3.16 24.33 28.46
N ILE A 296 -4.10 23.70 27.76
CA ILE A 296 -4.22 23.79 26.31
C ILE A 296 -5.01 25.04 25.95
N GLN A 297 -4.32 26.09 25.50
CA GLN A 297 -4.92 27.34 25.10
C GLN A 297 -5.27 27.36 23.60
N PRO A 298 -6.23 28.20 23.16
CA PRO A 298 -6.55 28.33 21.74
C PRO A 298 -5.30 28.67 20.93
N GLN A 299 -5.14 28.01 19.76
CA GLN A 299 -4.02 28.17 18.82
C GLN A 299 -2.72 27.48 19.23
N ASP A 300 -2.61 26.88 20.42
CA ASP A 300 -1.46 26.05 20.79
C ASP A 300 -1.29 24.87 19.83
N ALA A 301 -0.07 24.34 19.75
CA ALA A 301 0.20 23.15 18.93
C ALA A 301 -0.72 21.98 19.32
N CYS A 302 -0.94 21.76 20.62
CA CYS A 302 -1.84 20.72 21.12
C CYS A 302 -3.31 20.99 20.75
N ASP A 303 -3.79 22.23 20.84
CA ASP A 303 -5.15 22.62 20.40
C ASP A 303 -5.36 22.34 18.90
N GLN A 304 -4.38 22.70 18.06
CA GLN A 304 -4.47 22.44 16.62
C GLN A 304 -4.56 20.94 16.30
N ILE A 305 -3.82 20.11 17.03
CA ILE A 305 -3.85 18.65 16.87
C ILE A 305 -5.19 18.08 17.35
N ALA A 306 -5.67 18.50 18.52
CA ALA A 306 -6.96 18.09 19.05
C ALA A 306 -8.10 18.47 18.07
N ARG A 307 -8.08 19.69 17.51
CA ARG A 307 -9.02 20.13 16.47
C ARG A 307 -8.94 19.31 15.19
N GLN A 308 -7.72 18.93 14.78
CA GLN A 308 -7.54 18.08 13.60
C GLN A 308 -8.09 16.66 13.84
N ARG A 309 -7.92 16.12 15.05
CA ARG A 309 -8.42 14.79 15.44
C ARG A 309 -9.93 14.78 15.73
N LEU A 310 -10.51 15.93 16.12
CA LEU A 310 -11.91 16.15 16.51
C LEU A 310 -12.34 15.43 17.79
N SER A 311 -12.02 14.14 17.92
CA SER A 311 -12.32 13.30 19.08
C SER A 311 -11.31 12.15 19.19
N THR A 312 -11.33 11.45 20.33
CA THR A 312 -10.74 10.11 20.41
C THR A 312 -11.50 9.19 19.45
N VAL A 313 -10.77 8.40 18.66
CA VAL A 313 -11.35 7.40 17.75
C VAL A 313 -11.45 6.09 18.49
N TYR A 314 -12.66 5.59 18.73
CA TYR A 314 -12.92 4.29 19.33
C TYR A 314 -13.22 3.23 18.28
N TYR A 315 -12.59 2.08 18.38
CA TYR A 315 -12.84 0.93 17.50
C TYR A 315 -12.72 -0.39 18.28
N PRO A 316 -13.26 -1.51 17.78
CA PRO A 316 -13.17 -2.79 18.48
C PRO A 316 -11.72 -3.17 18.79
N GLY A 317 -11.39 -3.29 20.08
CA GLY A 317 -10.06 -3.68 20.55
C GLY A 317 -9.03 -2.55 20.63
N GLY A 318 -9.39 -1.28 20.46
CA GLY A 318 -8.45 -0.18 20.66
C GLY A 318 -9.02 1.22 20.47
N LYS A 319 -8.14 2.21 20.60
CA LYS A 319 -8.47 3.62 20.38
C LYS A 319 -7.28 4.44 19.91
N ILE A 320 -7.55 5.57 19.28
CA ILE A 320 -6.56 6.62 18.98
C ILE A 320 -6.95 7.85 19.78
N THR A 321 -6.17 8.18 20.79
CA THR A 321 -6.46 9.27 21.72
C THR A 321 -6.42 10.63 21.02
N MET A 322 -7.26 11.56 21.47
CA MET A 322 -7.23 12.94 20.99
C MET A 322 -5.97 13.67 21.46
N LEU A 323 -5.56 13.42 22.71
CA LEU A 323 -4.43 14.05 23.37
C LEU A 323 -3.26 13.06 23.59
N PRO A 324 -2.02 13.55 23.74
CA PRO A 324 -0.88 12.73 24.15
C PRO A 324 -1.13 12.04 25.48
N GLN A 325 -0.57 10.84 25.64
CA GLN A 325 -0.76 10.02 26.85
C GLN A 325 -0.27 10.74 28.12
N GLU A 326 0.75 11.57 28.01
CA GLU A 326 1.27 12.39 29.11
C GLU A 326 0.20 13.37 29.62
N LEU A 327 -0.53 14.03 28.72
CA LEU A 327 -1.61 14.95 29.10
C LEU A 327 -2.82 14.19 29.62
N VAL A 328 -3.16 13.06 29.01
CA VAL A 328 -4.21 12.18 29.53
C VAL A 328 -3.92 11.78 30.98
N GLY A 329 -2.68 11.38 31.30
CA GLY A 329 -2.31 10.99 32.66
C GLY A 329 -2.38 12.11 33.70
N ILE A 330 -2.31 13.37 33.27
CA ILE A 330 -2.45 14.55 34.13
C ILE A 330 -3.93 14.87 34.38
N PHE A 331 -4.72 14.93 33.29
CA PHE A 331 -6.08 15.47 33.33
C PHE A 331 -7.17 14.41 33.54
N SER A 332 -6.93 13.14 33.23
CA SER A 332 -7.88 12.06 33.52
C SER A 332 -8.19 12.06 35.01
N LEU A 333 -9.48 11.94 35.35
CA LEU A 333 -9.97 11.86 36.72
C LEU A 333 -9.73 10.45 37.30
N ASP A 334 -8.47 10.01 37.24
CA ASP A 334 -8.04 8.72 37.73
C ASP A 334 -7.99 8.71 39.26
N GLU A 335 -8.51 7.63 39.84
CA GLU A 335 -8.45 7.26 41.24
C GLU A 335 -7.00 7.31 41.75
N GLY A 336 -6.83 7.96 42.91
CA GLY A 336 -5.53 8.03 43.55
C GLY A 336 -5.02 6.64 43.95
N ARG A 337 -3.78 6.28 43.58
CA ARG A 337 -3.14 5.02 43.99
C ARG A 337 -1.98 5.29 44.95
N GLY A 338 -1.99 4.65 46.13
CA GLY A 338 -0.90 4.71 47.12
C GLY A 338 -1.05 5.83 48.16
N GLU A 339 0.05 6.19 48.84
CA GLU A 339 0.06 7.13 49.99
C GLU A 339 -0.09 8.62 49.59
N ALA A 340 -0.06 8.96 48.30
CA ALA A 340 -0.36 10.29 47.80
C ALA A 340 -1.60 10.23 46.89
N LEU A 341 -2.77 10.53 47.45
CA LEU A 341 -3.96 10.88 46.66
C LEU A 341 -3.67 12.22 45.96
N ALA A 342 -3.08 12.18 44.77
CA ALA A 342 -2.92 13.39 43.96
C ALA A 342 -4.31 13.80 43.44
N PRO A 343 -4.85 14.95 43.88
CA PRO A 343 -6.15 15.41 43.40
C PRO A 343 -6.06 15.83 41.93
N ARG A 344 -7.14 15.64 41.17
CA ARG A 344 -7.18 15.79 39.71
C ARG A 344 -7.80 17.12 39.30
N PRO A 345 -7.23 17.83 38.32
CA PRO A 345 -7.74 19.13 37.91
C PRO A 345 -9.11 19.01 37.21
N ALA A 346 -10.10 19.71 37.75
CA ALA A 346 -11.45 19.70 37.23
C ALA A 346 -12.08 21.10 37.20
N LEU A 347 -13.00 21.27 36.25
CA LEU A 347 -14.04 22.29 36.30
C LEU A 347 -15.26 21.67 36.99
N SER A 348 -15.50 22.06 38.23
CA SER A 348 -16.59 21.54 39.03
C SER A 348 -17.83 22.42 38.94
N LEU A 349 -19.01 21.79 38.89
CA LEU A 349 -20.31 22.41 39.08
C LEU A 349 -20.97 21.82 40.32
N TYR A 350 -21.26 22.67 41.31
CA TYR A 350 -22.00 22.30 42.51
C TYR A 350 -23.43 22.81 42.46
N VAL A 351 -24.37 21.89 42.71
CA VAL A 351 -25.80 22.16 42.82
C VAL A 351 -26.35 21.58 44.12
N THR A 352 -27.50 22.08 44.57
CA THR A 352 -28.16 21.54 45.78
C THR A 352 -29.42 20.80 45.39
N VAL A 353 -29.59 19.57 45.88
CA VAL A 353 -30.79 18.76 45.70
C VAL A 353 -31.39 18.39 47.05
N ASP A 354 -32.71 18.21 47.10
CA ASP A 354 -33.39 17.72 48.29
C ASP A 354 -33.22 16.19 48.45
N PRO A 355 -33.64 15.59 49.58
CA PRO A 355 -33.58 14.13 49.78
C PRO A 355 -34.43 13.29 48.80
N ARG A 356 -35.29 13.92 47.99
CA ARG A 356 -36.07 13.29 46.93
C ARG A 356 -35.42 13.45 45.56
N GLY A 357 -34.21 14.03 45.50
CA GLY A 357 -33.46 14.26 44.27
C GLY A 357 -33.88 15.52 43.51
N GLN A 358 -34.81 16.33 44.02
CA GLN A 358 -35.26 17.54 43.33
C GLN A 358 -34.20 18.63 43.40
N LEU A 359 -33.83 19.19 42.25
CA LEU A 359 -32.96 20.36 42.18
C LEU A 359 -33.65 21.55 42.87
N LEU A 360 -32.97 22.12 43.85
CA LEU A 360 -33.44 23.30 44.55
C LEU A 360 -33.10 24.56 43.76
N ASP A 361 -34.00 25.54 43.78
CA ASP A 361 -33.76 26.89 43.24
C ASP A 361 -32.77 27.66 44.15
N ARG A 362 -31.50 27.28 44.05
CA ARG A 362 -30.35 27.87 44.74
C ARG A 362 -29.27 28.18 43.70
N PRO A 363 -28.46 29.23 43.92
CA PRO A 363 -27.33 29.50 43.03
C PRO A 363 -26.41 28.29 42.95
N SER A 364 -26.06 27.89 41.73
CA SER A 364 -24.98 26.93 41.51
C SER A 364 -23.63 27.61 41.72
N GLN A 365 -22.61 26.81 41.99
CA GLN A 365 -21.23 27.27 42.11
C GLN A 365 -20.35 26.54 41.11
N THR A 366 -19.58 27.29 40.33
CA THR A 366 -18.59 26.73 39.40
C THR A 366 -17.19 27.07 39.91
N VAL A 367 -16.29 26.09 39.97
CA VAL A 367 -14.94 26.24 40.52
C VAL A 367 -13.93 25.48 39.66
N LEU A 368 -12.77 26.10 39.42
CA LEU A 368 -11.58 25.38 38.94
C LEU A 368 -10.79 24.93 40.16
N GLU A 369 -10.60 23.63 40.33
CA GLU A 369 -10.02 23.06 41.54
C GLU A 369 -9.37 21.70 41.28
N LEU A 370 -8.66 21.18 42.29
CA LEU A 370 -8.13 19.84 42.31
C LEU A 370 -9.09 18.94 43.11
N VAL A 371 -9.65 17.92 42.48
CA VAL A 371 -10.66 17.03 43.04
C VAL A 371 -10.03 15.70 43.46
N PRO A 372 -10.11 15.31 44.74
CA PRO A 372 -9.71 13.97 45.17
C PRO A 372 -10.68 12.91 44.61
N ILE A 373 -10.20 12.08 43.68
CA ILE A 373 -10.96 10.95 43.15
C ILE A 373 -10.74 9.75 44.05
N ALA A 374 -11.79 9.39 44.79
CA ALA A 374 -11.77 8.32 45.77
C ALA A 374 -11.90 6.93 45.11
N HIS A 375 -12.73 6.79 44.07
CA HIS A 375 -12.90 5.53 43.34
C HIS A 375 -13.27 5.76 41.86
N ASN A 376 -12.69 4.99 40.95
CA ASN A 376 -13.24 4.85 39.58
C ASN A 376 -14.04 3.55 39.50
N LEU A 377 -15.36 3.65 39.62
CA LEU A 377 -16.24 2.49 39.54
C LEU A 377 -16.39 2.04 38.08
N ARG A 378 -16.59 0.74 37.88
CA ARG A 378 -16.80 0.16 36.55
C ARG A 378 -18.23 -0.28 36.35
N LEU A 379 -18.80 0.04 35.19
CA LEU A 379 -20.16 -0.34 34.83
C LEU A 379 -20.36 -1.85 34.89
N ASP A 380 -19.39 -2.63 34.42
CA ASP A 380 -19.44 -4.11 34.47
C ASP A 380 -19.64 -4.66 35.89
N ASP A 381 -19.08 -3.99 36.90
CA ASP A 381 -19.20 -4.38 38.32
C ASP A 381 -20.52 -3.94 38.95
N LEU A 382 -21.15 -2.90 38.40
CA LEU A 382 -22.34 -2.25 38.95
C LEU A 382 -23.63 -2.69 38.26
N GLU A 383 -23.64 -2.87 36.93
CA GLU A 383 -24.86 -3.00 36.12
C GLU A 383 -25.74 -4.17 36.56
N ALA A 384 -25.15 -5.30 36.92
CA ALA A 384 -25.88 -6.46 37.42
C ALA A 384 -26.42 -6.30 38.86
N ARG A 385 -25.85 -5.37 39.64
CA ARG A 385 -26.13 -5.19 41.08
C ARG A 385 -27.01 -3.97 41.36
N VAL A 386 -26.85 -2.89 40.60
CA VAL A 386 -27.54 -1.62 40.80
C VAL A 386 -28.91 -1.67 40.09
N THR A 387 -29.91 -2.09 40.84
CA THR A 387 -31.33 -2.02 40.48
C THR A 387 -32.07 -1.03 41.39
N GLN A 388 -33.29 -0.62 41.02
CA GLN A 388 -34.13 0.20 41.90
C GLN A 388 -34.32 -0.46 43.28
N GLU A 389 -34.58 -1.76 43.31
CA GLU A 389 -34.75 -2.51 44.56
C GLU A 389 -33.48 -2.50 45.41
N SER A 390 -32.31 -2.68 44.79
CA SER A 390 -31.02 -2.66 45.50
C SER A 390 -30.70 -1.29 46.11
N LEU A 391 -31.05 -0.21 45.41
CA LEU A 391 -30.78 1.16 45.84
C LEU A 391 -31.66 1.51 47.05
N ASP A 392 -32.93 1.11 47.04
CA ASP A 392 -33.85 1.27 48.17
C ASP A 392 -33.61 0.27 49.31
N GLY A 393 -32.88 -0.81 49.05
CA GLY A 393 -32.57 -1.88 49.98
C GLY A 393 -31.45 -1.58 50.98
N SER A 394 -30.77 -2.63 51.42
CA SER A 394 -29.63 -2.58 52.37
C SER A 394 -28.41 -3.33 51.86
N GLU A 395 -28.38 -3.56 50.54
CA GLU A 395 -27.31 -4.28 49.87
C GLU A 395 -25.97 -3.52 49.99
N ASP A 396 -24.88 -4.27 50.06
CA ASP A 396 -23.53 -3.72 50.12
C ASP A 396 -23.09 -3.33 48.71
N ILE A 397 -23.44 -2.11 48.30
CA ILE A 397 -23.07 -1.49 47.02
C ILE A 397 -22.20 -0.27 47.33
N PRO A 398 -21.01 -0.15 46.72
CA PRO A 398 -20.18 1.05 46.87
C PRO A 398 -20.98 2.31 46.52
N TYR A 399 -20.92 3.32 47.37
CA TYR A 399 -21.64 4.59 47.19
C TYR A 399 -23.17 4.44 46.99
N ARG A 400 -23.81 3.40 47.56
CA ARG A 400 -25.25 3.16 47.37
C ARG A 400 -26.12 4.39 47.67
N ALA A 401 -25.83 5.12 48.75
CA ALA A 401 -26.65 6.26 49.15
C ALA A 401 -26.54 7.41 48.13
N GLU A 402 -25.33 7.65 47.65
CA GLU A 402 -25.01 8.63 46.62
C GLU A 402 -25.63 8.23 45.28
N LEU A 403 -25.45 6.98 44.84
CA LEU A 403 -26.06 6.43 43.62
C LEU A 403 -27.59 6.51 43.66
N ARG A 404 -28.20 6.21 44.81
CA ARG A 404 -29.64 6.33 45.00
C ARG A 404 -30.11 7.78 44.83
N LEU A 405 -29.39 8.73 45.42
CA LEU A 405 -29.73 10.15 45.27
C LEU A 405 -29.58 10.60 43.82
N LEU A 406 -28.47 10.26 43.16
CA LEU A 406 -28.22 10.60 41.76
C LEU A 406 -29.29 9.99 40.84
N TRP A 407 -29.72 8.76 41.10
CA TRP A 407 -30.82 8.13 40.37
C TRP A 407 -32.15 8.87 40.56
N LEU A 408 -32.50 9.24 41.80
CA LEU A 408 -33.69 10.07 42.06
C LEU A 408 -33.62 11.43 41.37
N SER A 409 -32.44 12.06 41.37
CA SER A 409 -32.22 13.32 40.66
C SER A 409 -32.36 13.16 39.15
N ALA A 410 -31.83 12.09 38.57
CA ALA A 410 -32.01 11.79 37.16
C ALA A 410 -33.50 11.60 36.81
N GLN A 411 -34.26 10.91 37.66
CA GLN A 411 -35.71 10.76 37.49
C GLN A 411 -36.49 12.06 37.60
N ALA A 412 -36.03 13.02 38.41
CA ALA A 412 -36.69 14.31 38.57
C ALA A 412 -36.40 15.29 37.41
N LEU A 413 -35.35 15.02 36.61
CA LEU A 413 -34.93 15.85 35.47
C LEU A 413 -35.57 15.41 34.14
N HIS A 414 -36.16 14.21 34.09
CA HIS A 414 -36.90 13.65 32.96
C HIS A 414 -38.40 13.69 33.22
#